data_AF-A0A9W3BL57-F1
#
_entry.id   AF-A0A9W3BL57-F1
#
_cell.length_a   1.000
_cell.length_b   1.000
_cell.length_c   1.000
_cell.angle_alpha   90.00
_cell.angle_beta   90.00
_cell.angle_gamma   90.00
#
_symmetry.space_group_name_H-M   'P 1'
#
loop_
_entity.id
_entity.type
_entity.pdbx_description
1 polymer ?
#
loop_
_entity_poly.entity_id
_entity_poly.type
_entity_poly.pdbx_seq_one_letter_code
_entity_poly.pdbx_strand_id
1 'polypeptide(L)'
;MPFNIDEDVEIGPTPGHTGNDVSVVVKKANLGVLAVVGDLFYCEGDLFSPSLWLKKSERPHLQVQSRYTILEMADFIIPGHGPTFKVELEEQKRTKENFRKRMREVKELDITADNLVKSLESSLKEKEHEVKQEQQRNRELDAKFKNLLQEKESIEAQLQKILDNHYTEKSELSSKIKSLQEEKKKLKDVKEQNKQCEHLSDSDSTEIDLDSSIFLQEDVGLQPIDHEQPSSHSVKKVQDQKNKRYLVKAQEAVLRKSSRLLSRSEENLRNTSNEVSNLKSRLIDVEHEKIMLVKQLTQFRSKYNYITRQKDKEIQRLKSELELVSVNYFIVDSMLWVFGITLDIVVVIFVLLVRS
;
A
#
# COMPACT_ATOMS: atom_id res chain seq x y z
N MET A 1 -38.98 -48.36 -2.77
CA MET A 1 -40.26 -48.93 -2.31
C MET A 1 -40.04 -50.40 -1.96
N PRO A 2 -40.72 -50.93 -0.93
CA PRO A 2 -40.73 -52.36 -0.70
C PRO A 2 -41.43 -53.09 -1.86
N PHE A 3 -40.95 -54.30 -2.17
CA PHE A 3 -41.52 -55.20 -3.16
C PHE A 3 -42.43 -56.19 -2.47
N ASN A 4 -43.71 -56.21 -2.82
CA ASN A 4 -44.69 -57.10 -2.20
C ASN A 4 -44.66 -58.47 -2.87
N ILE A 5 -44.37 -59.51 -2.09
CA ILE A 5 -44.49 -60.90 -2.55
C ILE A 5 -45.95 -61.35 -2.48
N ASP A 6 -46.64 -60.97 -1.39
CA ASP A 6 -48.06 -61.25 -1.14
C ASP A 6 -48.64 -60.17 -0.19
N GLU A 7 -49.94 -60.24 0.13
CA GLU A 7 -50.64 -59.31 1.04
C GLU A 7 -49.96 -59.16 2.41
N ASP A 8 -49.31 -60.23 2.89
CA ASP A 8 -48.69 -60.30 4.21
C ASP A 8 -47.16 -60.37 4.17
N VAL A 9 -46.52 -60.33 2.99
CA VAL A 9 -45.07 -60.51 2.83
C VAL A 9 -44.47 -59.44 1.93
N GLU A 10 -43.52 -58.67 2.46
CA GLU A 10 -42.86 -57.56 1.76
C GLU A 10 -41.34 -57.66 1.85
N ILE A 11 -40.63 -57.27 0.80
CA ILE A 11 -39.17 -57.14 0.76
C ILE A 11 -38.81 -55.67 0.73
N GLY A 12 -38.14 -55.16 1.75
CA GLY A 12 -37.69 -53.77 1.84
C GLY A 12 -36.17 -53.64 1.72
N PRO A 13 -35.64 -52.56 1.10
CA PRO A 13 -34.21 -52.28 1.18
C PRO A 13 -33.83 -51.95 2.62
N THR A 14 -32.78 -52.60 3.12
CA THR A 14 -32.21 -52.36 4.45
C THR A 14 -30.70 -52.24 4.37
N PRO A 15 -30.17 -51.28 3.59
CA PRO A 15 -28.74 -51.14 3.37
C PRO A 15 -28.02 -50.86 4.69
N GLY A 16 -26.78 -51.31 4.80
CA GLY A 16 -25.98 -51.08 5.98
C GLY A 16 -24.82 -52.03 6.15
N HIS A 17 -25.11 -53.31 6.41
CA HIS A 17 -24.05 -54.32 6.53
C HIS A 17 -23.30 -54.43 5.19
N THR A 18 -24.05 -54.47 4.09
CA THR A 18 -23.62 -54.12 2.74
C THR A 18 -24.49 -53.02 2.14
N GLY A 19 -24.03 -52.39 1.05
CA GLY A 19 -24.82 -51.39 0.32
C GLY A 19 -26.12 -51.91 -0.33
N ASN A 20 -26.28 -53.23 -0.47
CA ASN A 20 -27.36 -53.86 -1.26
C ASN A 20 -28.29 -54.77 -0.41
N ASP A 21 -28.18 -54.72 0.91
CA ASP A 21 -28.98 -55.58 1.78
C ASP A 21 -30.48 -55.28 1.69
N VAL A 22 -31.27 -56.34 1.83
CA VAL A 22 -32.74 -56.31 1.88
C VAL A 22 -33.23 -57.11 3.07
N SER A 23 -34.40 -56.77 3.58
CA SER A 23 -35.10 -57.50 4.63
C SER A 23 -36.47 -57.95 4.17
N VAL A 24 -36.91 -59.12 4.63
CA VAL A 24 -38.25 -59.64 4.39
C VAL A 24 -39.09 -59.43 5.64
N VAL A 25 -40.25 -58.80 5.51
CA VAL A 25 -41.18 -58.52 6.61
C VAL A 25 -42.47 -59.31 6.37
N VAL A 26 -42.87 -60.10 7.37
CA VAL A 26 -44.10 -60.90 7.38
C VAL A 26 -45.06 -60.32 8.41
N LYS A 27 -46.17 -59.71 7.97
CA LYS A 27 -47.05 -58.90 8.83
C LYS A 27 -48.00 -59.70 9.70
N LYS A 28 -48.51 -60.84 9.21
CA LYS A 28 -49.48 -61.69 9.92
C LYS A 28 -48.92 -63.07 10.27
N ALA A 29 -47.73 -63.13 10.88
CA ALA A 29 -47.32 -64.39 11.49
C ALA A 29 -48.17 -64.63 12.75
N ASN A 30 -48.33 -65.90 13.15
CA ASN A 30 -49.01 -66.26 14.42
C ASN A 30 -48.36 -65.61 15.67
N LEU A 31 -47.17 -65.01 15.50
CA LEU A 31 -46.37 -64.35 16.52
C LEU A 31 -46.38 -62.81 16.38
N GLY A 32 -47.08 -62.22 15.41
CA GLY A 32 -47.02 -60.79 15.08
C GLY A 32 -46.19 -60.51 13.83
N VAL A 33 -45.57 -59.34 13.75
CA VAL A 33 -44.70 -58.94 12.63
C VAL A 33 -43.32 -59.55 12.78
N LEU A 34 -42.93 -60.40 11.83
CA LEU A 34 -41.63 -61.07 11.79
C LEU A 34 -40.74 -60.45 10.70
N ALA A 35 -39.55 -60.00 11.05
CA ALA A 35 -38.57 -59.47 10.10
C ALA A 35 -37.36 -60.42 9.96
N VAL A 36 -37.10 -60.87 8.74
CA VAL A 36 -35.88 -61.62 8.36
C VAL A 36 -34.91 -60.64 7.74
N VAL A 37 -33.80 -60.40 8.43
CA VAL A 37 -33.00 -59.19 8.18
C VAL A 37 -31.53 -59.45 7.85
N GLY A 38 -31.11 -60.72 7.88
CA GLY A 38 -29.71 -61.10 7.69
C GLY A 38 -28.79 -60.34 8.65
N ASP A 39 -27.59 -60.01 8.21
CA ASP A 39 -26.57 -59.35 9.02
C ASP A 39 -26.83 -57.86 9.33
N LEU A 40 -28.02 -57.35 8.97
CA LEU A 40 -28.51 -56.09 9.52
C LEU A 40 -28.49 -56.13 11.06
N PHE A 41 -28.91 -57.28 11.61
CA PHE A 41 -28.68 -57.67 13.00
C PHE A 41 -27.78 -58.89 13.01
N TYR A 42 -26.64 -58.79 13.67
CA TYR A 42 -25.74 -59.91 13.85
C TYR A 42 -26.40 -60.93 14.78
N CYS A 43 -26.83 -60.53 15.98
CA CYS A 43 -27.53 -61.35 16.96
C CYS A 43 -28.28 -60.46 17.98
N GLU A 44 -29.14 -61.01 18.84
CA GLU A 44 -29.85 -60.22 19.87
C GLU A 44 -28.90 -59.41 20.78
N GLY A 45 -27.77 -60.00 21.16
CA GLY A 45 -26.76 -59.32 22.01
C GLY A 45 -26.17 -58.05 21.39
N ASP A 46 -26.31 -57.87 20.08
CA ASP A 46 -25.83 -56.70 19.36
C ASP A 46 -26.69 -55.44 19.60
N LEU A 47 -27.90 -55.59 20.17
CA LEU A 47 -28.76 -54.49 20.63
C LEU A 47 -28.13 -53.71 21.78
N PHE A 48 -27.32 -54.39 22.58
CA PHE A 48 -26.67 -53.85 23.78
C PHE A 48 -25.17 -53.62 23.57
N SER A 49 -24.59 -54.26 22.55
CA SER A 49 -23.16 -54.17 22.24
C SER A 49 -22.92 -53.76 20.77
N PRO A 50 -22.97 -52.45 20.45
CA PRO A 50 -22.82 -51.97 19.08
C PRO A 50 -21.51 -52.40 18.40
N SER A 51 -20.45 -52.65 19.18
CA SER A 51 -19.15 -53.10 18.68
C SER A 51 -19.21 -54.43 17.89
N LEU A 52 -20.24 -55.26 18.11
CA LEU A 52 -20.42 -56.55 17.44
C LEU A 52 -20.75 -56.43 15.96
N TRP A 53 -21.53 -55.42 15.58
CA TRP A 53 -21.96 -55.20 14.20
C TRP A 53 -21.26 -54.00 13.55
N LEU A 54 -20.91 -52.97 14.31
CA LEU A 54 -20.36 -51.71 13.78
C LEU A 54 -19.04 -51.92 13.00
N LYS A 55 -18.16 -52.80 13.49
CA LYS A 55 -16.87 -53.11 12.83
C LYS A 55 -17.02 -53.94 11.56
N LYS A 56 -18.16 -54.58 11.36
CA LYS A 56 -18.47 -55.47 10.23
C LYS A 56 -19.39 -54.80 9.20
N SER A 57 -19.71 -53.53 9.40
CA SER A 57 -20.60 -52.76 8.56
C SER A 57 -19.83 -52.06 7.46
N GLU A 58 -20.24 -52.24 6.19
CA GLU A 58 -19.74 -51.42 5.08
C GLU A 58 -20.22 -49.97 5.21
N ARG A 59 -21.47 -49.78 5.64
CA ARG A 59 -22.12 -48.46 5.74
C ARG A 59 -22.81 -48.32 7.11
N PRO A 60 -22.05 -48.06 8.20
CA PRO A 60 -22.57 -48.02 9.57
C PRO A 60 -23.78 -47.12 9.75
N HIS A 61 -23.76 -45.96 9.09
CA HIS A 61 -24.82 -44.95 9.15
C HIS A 61 -26.15 -45.45 8.56
N LEU A 62 -26.12 -46.09 7.39
CA LEU A 62 -27.29 -46.73 6.79
C LEU A 62 -27.76 -47.92 7.62
N GLN A 63 -26.81 -48.70 8.18
CA GLN A 63 -27.15 -49.82 9.05
C GLN A 63 -27.89 -49.37 10.31
N VAL A 64 -27.50 -48.25 10.94
CA VAL A 64 -28.25 -47.68 12.08
C VAL A 64 -29.70 -47.38 11.70
N GLN A 65 -29.94 -46.74 10.56
CA GLN A 65 -31.30 -46.41 10.15
C GLN A 65 -32.11 -47.65 9.81
N SER A 66 -31.56 -48.54 9.01
CA SER A 66 -32.23 -49.79 8.65
C SER A 66 -32.59 -50.60 9.91
N ARG A 67 -31.69 -50.66 10.90
CA ARG A 67 -31.96 -51.26 12.22
C ARG A 67 -33.08 -50.52 12.97
N TYR A 68 -33.07 -49.20 12.98
CA TYR A 68 -34.13 -48.38 13.60
C TYR A 68 -35.49 -48.67 12.96
N THR A 69 -35.56 -48.67 11.64
CA THR A 69 -36.78 -48.92 10.86
C THR A 69 -37.35 -50.30 11.14
N ILE A 70 -36.50 -51.33 11.19
CA ILE A 70 -36.94 -52.69 11.56
C ILE A 70 -37.41 -52.76 13.01
N LEU A 71 -36.66 -52.19 13.97
CA LEU A 71 -37.06 -52.20 15.38
C LEU A 71 -38.39 -51.49 15.62
N GLU A 72 -38.72 -50.45 14.84
CA GLU A 72 -39.99 -49.74 14.97
C GLU A 72 -41.21 -50.58 14.52
N MET A 73 -41.03 -51.51 13.59
CA MET A 73 -42.14 -52.24 12.96
C MET A 73 -42.25 -53.72 13.34
N ALA A 74 -41.14 -54.37 13.70
CA ALA A 74 -41.09 -55.81 13.94
C ALA A 74 -41.36 -56.15 15.40
N ASP A 75 -42.16 -57.19 15.63
CA ASP A 75 -42.33 -57.83 16.93
C ASP A 75 -41.24 -58.89 17.17
N PHE A 76 -40.77 -59.53 16.09
CA PHE A 76 -39.73 -60.56 16.11
C PHE A 76 -38.72 -60.35 14.99
N ILE A 77 -37.44 -60.60 15.28
CA ILE A 77 -36.34 -60.45 14.31
C ILE A 77 -35.61 -61.79 14.16
N ILE A 78 -35.38 -62.21 12.91
CA ILE A 78 -34.49 -63.30 12.54
C ILE A 78 -33.17 -62.68 12.05
N PRO A 79 -32.12 -62.64 12.89
CA PRO A 79 -30.82 -62.07 12.54
C PRO A 79 -30.02 -62.99 11.60
N GLY A 80 -28.91 -62.49 11.08
CA GLY A 80 -28.00 -63.28 10.24
C GLY A 80 -27.20 -64.32 11.04
N HIS A 81 -26.92 -64.05 12.32
CA HIS A 81 -26.16 -64.96 13.19
C HIS A 81 -26.77 -65.11 14.60
N GLY A 82 -27.77 -65.98 14.76
CA GLY A 82 -28.25 -66.37 16.08
C GLY A 82 -29.72 -66.78 16.07
N PRO A 83 -30.31 -67.01 17.26
CA PRO A 83 -31.73 -67.33 17.35
C PRO A 83 -32.60 -66.11 17.03
N THR A 84 -33.82 -66.37 16.59
CA THR A 84 -34.89 -65.37 16.54
C THR A 84 -35.10 -64.78 17.93
N PHE A 85 -35.25 -63.46 18.01
CA PHE A 85 -35.52 -62.77 19.27
C PHE A 85 -36.73 -61.86 19.16
N LYS A 86 -37.35 -61.56 20.31
CA LYS A 86 -38.51 -60.68 20.41
C LYS A 86 -38.04 -59.25 20.64
N VAL A 87 -38.64 -58.29 19.96
CA VAL A 87 -38.43 -56.87 20.22
C VAL A 87 -39.36 -56.47 21.36
N GLU A 88 -38.83 -56.08 22.53
CA GLU A 88 -39.72 -55.59 23.59
C GLU A 88 -40.18 -54.15 23.31
N LEU A 89 -41.35 -53.81 23.85
CA LEU A 89 -41.94 -52.48 23.73
C LEU A 89 -41.01 -51.39 24.29
N GLU A 90 -40.17 -51.71 25.27
CA GLU A 90 -39.23 -50.77 25.84
C GLU A 90 -38.07 -50.46 24.88
N GLU A 91 -37.57 -51.42 24.09
CA GLU A 91 -36.63 -51.15 23.00
C GLU A 91 -37.22 -50.22 21.94
N GLN A 92 -38.49 -50.44 21.55
CA GLN A 92 -39.16 -49.59 20.56
C GLN A 92 -39.30 -48.14 21.07
N LYS A 93 -39.74 -47.97 22.33
CA LYS A 93 -39.87 -46.65 22.97
C LYS A 93 -38.52 -45.96 23.11
N ARG A 94 -37.51 -46.67 23.62
CA ARG A 94 -36.13 -46.15 23.78
C ARG A 94 -35.57 -45.67 22.45
N THR A 95 -35.81 -46.44 21.39
CA THR A 95 -35.35 -46.13 20.03
C THR A 95 -35.99 -44.85 19.51
N LYS A 96 -37.32 -44.70 19.64
CA LYS A 96 -38.04 -43.46 19.28
C LYS A 96 -37.56 -42.23 20.06
N GLU A 97 -37.37 -42.36 21.37
CA GLU A 97 -36.93 -41.23 22.18
C GLU A 97 -35.48 -40.82 21.85
N ASN A 98 -34.59 -41.79 21.63
CA ASN A 98 -33.21 -41.53 21.21
C ASN A 98 -33.16 -40.78 19.87
N PHE A 99 -33.98 -41.17 18.89
CA PHE A 99 -34.05 -40.48 17.60
C PHE A 99 -34.56 -39.05 17.76
N ARG A 100 -35.65 -38.83 18.53
CA ARG A 100 -36.18 -37.48 18.81
C ARG A 100 -35.17 -36.60 19.54
N LYS A 101 -34.43 -37.16 20.50
CA LYS A 101 -33.37 -36.45 21.21
C LYS A 101 -32.27 -36.02 20.24
N ARG A 102 -31.77 -36.94 19.42
CA ARG A 102 -30.74 -36.67 18.40
C ARG A 102 -31.20 -35.55 17.45
N MET A 103 -32.42 -35.63 16.94
CA MET A 103 -32.98 -34.61 16.03
C MET A 103 -33.08 -33.21 16.65
N ARG A 104 -33.29 -33.11 17.96
CA ARG A 104 -33.23 -31.82 18.67
C ARG A 104 -31.80 -31.30 18.76
N GLU A 105 -30.85 -32.16 19.12
CA GLU A 105 -29.42 -31.82 19.19
C GLU A 105 -28.91 -31.30 17.83
N VAL A 106 -29.31 -31.92 16.72
CA VAL A 106 -28.91 -31.43 15.38
C VAL A 106 -29.47 -30.04 15.09
N LYS A 107 -30.76 -29.79 15.38
CA LYS A 107 -31.37 -28.47 15.16
C LYS A 107 -30.70 -27.38 15.98
N GLU A 108 -30.32 -27.67 17.23
CA GLU A 108 -29.59 -26.72 18.07
C GLU A 108 -28.18 -26.42 17.52
N LEU A 109 -27.49 -27.44 17.00
CA LEU A 109 -26.18 -27.26 16.35
C LEU A 109 -26.28 -26.37 15.10
N ASP A 110 -27.32 -26.56 14.29
CA ASP A 110 -27.55 -25.81 13.05
C ASP A 110 -27.77 -24.31 13.33
N ILE A 111 -28.62 -23.99 14.31
CA ILE A 111 -28.85 -22.61 14.77
C ILE A 111 -27.56 -21.98 15.29
N THR A 112 -26.73 -22.76 15.99
CA THR A 112 -25.46 -22.28 16.53
C THR A 112 -24.47 -21.97 15.41
N ALA A 113 -24.39 -22.82 14.39
CA ALA A 113 -23.55 -22.60 13.21
C ALA A 113 -23.96 -21.33 12.46
N ASP A 114 -25.26 -21.12 12.22
CA ASP A 114 -25.78 -19.92 11.55
C ASP A 114 -25.42 -18.62 12.28
N ASN A 115 -25.53 -18.63 13.62
CA ASN A 115 -25.17 -17.47 14.43
C ASN A 115 -23.67 -17.17 14.39
N LEU A 116 -22.83 -18.21 14.39
CA LEU A 116 -21.37 -18.06 14.22
C LEU A 116 -21.05 -17.47 12.85
N VAL A 117 -21.64 -17.98 11.77
CA VAL A 117 -21.42 -17.46 10.41
C VAL A 117 -21.78 -15.98 10.32
N LYS A 118 -22.94 -15.56 10.83
CA LYS A 118 -23.36 -14.14 10.82
C LYS A 118 -22.42 -13.22 11.60
N SER A 119 -21.95 -13.69 12.76
CA SER A 119 -20.97 -12.97 13.58
C SER A 119 -19.65 -12.77 12.83
N LEU A 120 -19.19 -13.81 12.14
CA LEU A 120 -17.97 -13.79 11.35
C LEU A 120 -18.06 -12.87 10.13
N GLU A 121 -19.18 -12.91 9.40
CA GLU A 121 -19.40 -12.00 8.28
C GLU A 121 -19.37 -10.53 8.72
N SER A 122 -19.92 -10.24 9.90
CA SER A 122 -19.94 -8.89 10.47
C SER A 122 -18.52 -8.44 10.85
N SER A 123 -17.77 -9.28 11.54
CA SER A 123 -16.35 -9.02 11.89
C SER A 123 -15.47 -8.86 10.65
N LEU A 124 -15.69 -9.68 9.62
CA LEU A 124 -14.96 -9.59 8.36
C LEU A 124 -15.23 -8.26 7.65
N LYS A 125 -16.49 -7.82 7.57
CA LYS A 125 -16.87 -6.52 6.98
C LYS A 125 -16.24 -5.34 7.70
N GLU A 126 -16.20 -5.37 9.04
CA GLU A 126 -15.52 -4.34 9.83
C GLU A 126 -14.02 -4.26 9.49
N LYS A 127 -13.34 -5.42 9.43
CA LYS A 127 -11.92 -5.48 9.06
C LYS A 127 -11.64 -5.08 7.62
N GLU A 128 -12.55 -5.36 6.68
CA GLU A 128 -12.43 -4.87 5.30
C GLU A 128 -12.53 -3.35 5.22
N HIS A 129 -13.45 -2.76 5.99
CA HIS A 129 -13.59 -1.31 6.06
C HIS A 129 -12.34 -0.66 6.66
N GLU A 130 -11.79 -1.21 7.74
CA GLU A 130 -10.53 -0.74 8.35
C GLU A 130 -9.38 -0.76 7.32
N VAL A 131 -9.23 -1.85 6.56
CA VAL A 131 -8.22 -1.95 5.49
C VAL A 131 -8.42 -0.90 4.39
N LYS A 132 -9.66 -0.65 3.95
CA LYS A 132 -9.96 0.37 2.94
C LYS A 132 -9.60 1.78 3.41
N GLN A 133 -9.91 2.12 4.65
CA GLN A 133 -9.55 3.42 5.23
C GLN A 133 -8.03 3.61 5.29
N GLU A 134 -7.31 2.59 5.75
CA GLU A 134 -5.85 2.60 5.84
C GLU A 134 -5.22 2.72 4.43
N GLN A 135 -5.73 1.99 3.44
CA GLN A 135 -5.30 2.14 2.03
C GLN A 135 -5.50 3.55 1.47
N GLN A 136 -6.62 4.19 1.80
CA GLN A 136 -6.89 5.57 1.38
C GLN A 136 -5.89 6.55 2.00
N ARG A 137 -5.61 6.41 3.31
CA ARG A 137 -4.60 7.22 4.01
C ARG A 137 -3.21 7.09 3.39
N ASN A 138 -2.85 5.90 2.93
CA ASN A 138 -1.60 5.68 2.21
C ASN A 138 -1.53 6.41 0.88
N ARG A 139 -2.61 6.39 0.08
CA ARG A 139 -2.65 7.13 -1.19
C ARG A 139 -2.45 8.63 -0.97
N GLU A 140 -3.01 9.17 0.11
CA GLU A 140 -2.83 10.57 0.49
C GLU A 140 -1.38 10.87 0.90
N LEU A 141 -0.75 9.98 1.67
CA LEU A 141 0.67 10.10 2.03
C LEU A 141 1.59 10.02 0.80
N ASP A 142 1.32 9.11 -0.13
CA ASP A 142 2.08 8.98 -1.38
C ASP A 142 1.95 10.24 -2.25
N ALA A 143 0.76 10.83 -2.32
CA ALA A 143 0.53 12.09 -3.02
C ALA A 143 1.31 13.24 -2.39
N LYS A 144 1.31 13.34 -1.04
CA LYS A 144 2.12 14.34 -0.31
C LYS A 144 3.62 14.14 -0.57
N PHE A 145 4.10 12.90 -0.56
CA PHE A 145 5.50 12.59 -0.81
C PHE A 145 5.92 13.01 -2.23
N LYS A 146 5.08 12.76 -3.24
CA LYS A 146 5.32 13.21 -4.62
C LYS A 146 5.40 14.74 -4.73
N ASN A 147 4.49 15.46 -4.06
CA ASN A 147 4.51 16.92 -4.06
C ASN A 147 5.78 17.49 -3.43
N LEU A 148 6.23 16.93 -2.30
CA LEU A 148 7.48 17.33 -1.66
C LEU A 148 8.70 17.03 -2.52
N LEU A 149 8.69 15.90 -3.24
CA LEU A 149 9.77 15.57 -4.17
C LEU A 149 9.86 16.61 -5.31
N GLN A 150 8.72 17.02 -5.86
CA GLN A 150 8.67 18.06 -6.89
C GLN A 150 9.10 19.43 -6.34
N GLU A 151 8.71 19.77 -5.10
CA GLU A 151 9.18 21.01 -4.45
C GLU A 151 10.70 20.99 -4.24
N LYS A 152 11.25 19.86 -3.79
CA LYS A 152 12.70 19.67 -3.67
C LYS A 152 13.41 19.90 -5.00
N GLU A 153 12.98 19.24 -6.06
CA GLU A 153 13.58 19.38 -7.40
C GLU A 153 13.51 20.85 -7.89
N SER A 154 12.41 21.55 -7.61
CA SER A 154 12.25 22.97 -7.93
C SER A 154 13.23 23.86 -7.16
N ILE A 155 13.44 23.61 -5.86
CA ILE A 155 14.40 24.35 -5.03
C ILE A 155 15.84 24.10 -5.51
N GLU A 156 16.19 22.84 -5.80
CA GLU A 156 17.52 22.48 -6.32
C GLU A 156 17.79 23.16 -7.68
N ALA A 157 16.81 23.20 -8.57
CA ALA A 157 16.92 23.92 -9.83
C ALA A 157 17.11 25.43 -9.65
N GLN A 158 16.42 26.06 -8.70
CA GLN A 158 16.60 27.47 -8.37
C GLN A 158 18.01 27.75 -7.82
N LEU A 159 18.50 26.90 -6.90
CA LEU A 159 19.85 27.01 -6.37
C LEU A 159 20.92 26.85 -7.46
N GLN A 160 20.73 25.91 -8.39
CA GLN A 160 21.64 25.72 -9.51
C GLN A 160 21.66 26.96 -10.42
N LYS A 161 20.50 27.54 -10.73
CA LYS A 161 20.41 28.77 -11.52
C LYS A 161 21.13 29.95 -10.84
N ILE A 162 20.98 30.11 -9.53
CA ILE A 162 21.69 31.13 -8.77
C ILE A 162 23.21 30.91 -8.85
N LEU A 163 23.65 29.66 -8.73
CA LEU A 163 25.06 29.28 -8.83
C LEU A 163 25.65 29.63 -10.21
N ASP A 164 24.95 29.28 -11.29
CA ASP A 164 25.37 29.55 -12.67
C ASP A 164 25.45 31.06 -12.95
N ASN A 165 24.48 31.83 -12.47
CA ASN A 165 24.49 33.30 -12.55
C ASN A 165 25.71 33.86 -11.81
N HIS A 166 26.00 33.39 -10.59
CA HIS A 166 27.16 33.84 -9.82
C HIS A 166 28.48 33.55 -10.53
N TYR A 167 28.64 32.39 -11.18
CA TYR A 167 29.83 32.08 -11.96
C TYR A 167 29.98 33.02 -13.17
N THR A 168 28.88 33.34 -13.84
CA THR A 168 28.86 34.28 -14.97
C THR A 168 29.26 35.69 -14.52
N GLU A 169 28.64 36.21 -13.46
CA GLU A 169 28.97 37.51 -12.89
C GLU A 169 30.43 37.60 -12.43
N LYS A 170 30.94 36.54 -11.78
CA LYS A 170 32.35 36.47 -11.36
C LYS A 170 33.29 36.52 -12.56
N SER A 171 32.96 35.85 -13.66
CA SER A 171 33.73 35.89 -14.91
C SER A 171 33.77 37.30 -15.51
N GLU A 172 32.62 37.96 -15.58
CA GLU A 172 32.52 39.34 -16.08
C GLU A 172 33.31 40.33 -15.21
N LEU A 173 33.17 40.22 -13.89
CA LEU A 173 33.91 41.06 -12.94
C LEU A 173 35.41 40.83 -13.07
N SER A 174 35.86 39.58 -13.22
CA SER A 174 37.27 39.26 -13.46
C SER A 174 37.80 39.95 -14.72
N SER A 175 37.01 39.95 -15.80
CA SER A 175 37.36 40.61 -17.06
C SER A 175 37.43 42.13 -16.91
N LYS A 176 36.45 42.74 -16.21
CA LYS A 176 36.45 44.18 -15.89
C LYS A 176 37.65 44.57 -15.02
N ILE A 177 38.01 43.76 -14.03
CA ILE A 177 39.18 43.99 -13.17
C ILE A 177 40.47 43.97 -14.00
N LYS A 178 40.64 43.01 -14.91
CA LYS A 178 41.81 42.96 -15.81
C LYS A 178 41.92 44.22 -16.68
N SER A 179 40.82 44.65 -17.30
CA SER A 179 40.79 45.87 -18.12
C SER A 179 41.15 47.13 -17.30
N LEU A 180 40.61 47.27 -16.09
CA LEU A 180 40.96 48.38 -15.19
C LEU A 180 42.43 48.33 -14.72
N GLN A 181 42.99 47.13 -14.52
CA GLN A 181 44.41 46.97 -14.19
C GLN A 181 45.33 47.39 -15.35
N GLU A 182 44.96 47.08 -16.59
CA GLU A 182 45.65 47.53 -17.79
C GLU A 182 45.57 49.05 -17.97
N GLU A 183 44.39 49.65 -17.79
CA GLU A 183 44.19 51.10 -17.85
C GLU A 183 45.03 51.82 -16.78
N LYS A 184 45.05 51.29 -15.54
CA LYS A 184 45.89 51.80 -14.46
C LYS A 184 47.38 51.71 -14.78
N LYS A 185 47.81 50.65 -15.47
CA LYS A 185 49.21 50.50 -15.94
C LYS A 185 49.56 51.58 -16.96
N LYS A 186 48.74 51.76 -18.01
CA LYS A 186 48.91 52.82 -19.01
C LYS A 186 49.01 54.21 -18.37
N LEU A 187 48.16 54.49 -17.38
CA LEU A 187 48.18 55.78 -16.68
C LEU A 187 49.46 56.01 -15.86
N LYS A 188 50.06 54.94 -15.29
CA LYS A 188 51.36 55.01 -14.62
C LYS A 188 52.47 55.28 -15.62
N ASP A 189 52.47 54.60 -16.77
CA ASP A 189 53.48 54.77 -17.81
C ASP A 189 53.48 56.22 -18.34
N VAL A 190 52.29 56.81 -18.58
CA VAL A 190 52.14 58.23 -18.94
C VAL A 190 52.67 59.18 -17.86
N LYS A 191 52.45 58.84 -16.58
CA LYS A 191 52.97 59.64 -15.45
C LYS A 191 54.50 59.59 -15.39
N GLU A 192 55.11 58.44 -15.68
CA GLU A 192 56.56 58.26 -15.73
C GLU A 192 57.18 59.02 -16.91
N GLN A 193 56.56 58.94 -18.10
CA GLN A 193 56.98 59.69 -19.30
C GLN A 193 56.93 61.20 -19.07
N ASN A 194 55.84 61.71 -18.48
CA ASN A 194 55.74 63.14 -18.15
C ASN A 194 56.82 63.60 -17.15
N LYS A 195 57.22 62.73 -16.21
CA LYS A 195 58.31 63.02 -15.26
C LYS A 195 59.68 63.03 -15.92
N GLN A 196 59.91 62.21 -16.94
CA GLN A 196 61.15 62.22 -17.74
C GLN A 196 61.25 63.46 -18.63
N CYS A 197 60.13 63.93 -19.22
CA CYS A 197 60.09 65.17 -19.99
C CYS A 197 60.37 66.42 -19.15
N GLU A 198 59.97 66.45 -17.86
CA GLU A 198 60.31 67.54 -16.91
C GLU A 198 61.82 67.61 -16.59
N HIS A 199 62.60 66.53 -16.79
CA HIS A 199 64.05 66.51 -16.55
C HIS A 199 64.90 66.84 -17.78
N LEU A 200 64.32 66.80 -18.99
CA LEU A 200 65.01 67.13 -20.25
C LEU A 200 64.80 68.59 -20.67
N SER A 201 64.01 69.38 -19.93
CA SER A 201 63.76 70.79 -20.25
C SER A 201 64.79 71.79 -19.69
N ASP A 202 65.90 71.32 -19.11
CA ASP A 202 67.04 72.16 -18.67
C ASP A 202 68.29 72.02 -19.58
N SER A 203 68.21 71.26 -20.68
CA SER A 203 69.32 71.17 -21.64
C SER A 203 68.81 71.12 -23.09
N ASP A 204 69.15 72.17 -23.82
CA ASP A 204 69.10 72.35 -25.27
C ASP A 204 67.76 72.40 -26.01
N SER A 205 67.49 73.61 -26.51
CA SER A 205 66.67 73.90 -27.67
C SER A 205 67.21 73.20 -28.92
N THR A 206 66.52 72.15 -29.38
CA THR A 206 66.44 71.84 -30.81
C THR A 206 64.99 71.55 -31.19
N GLU A 207 64.50 72.34 -32.13
CA GLU A 207 63.26 72.16 -32.87
C GLU A 207 63.22 70.78 -33.51
N ILE A 208 62.23 69.96 -33.13
CA ILE A 208 61.78 68.84 -33.95
C ILE A 208 60.27 68.95 -34.04
N ASP A 209 59.83 69.21 -35.26
CA ASP A 209 58.46 69.27 -35.73
C ASP A 209 57.88 67.84 -35.76
N LEU A 210 56.85 67.60 -34.95
CA LEU A 210 56.07 66.36 -34.99
C LEU A 210 54.58 66.71 -35.01
N ASP A 211 54.07 66.66 -36.24
CA ASP A 211 52.67 66.70 -36.64
C ASP A 211 51.84 65.67 -35.84
N SER A 212 50.87 66.17 -35.09
CA SER A 212 49.97 65.39 -34.24
C SER A 212 48.51 65.67 -34.60
N SER A 213 48.11 65.18 -35.76
CA SER A 213 46.71 64.92 -36.07
C SER A 213 46.22 63.67 -35.32
N ILE A 214 45.62 63.83 -34.13
CA ILE A 214 44.55 62.97 -33.61
C ILE A 214 43.56 63.88 -32.87
N PHE A 215 42.46 64.17 -33.58
CA PHE A 215 41.29 64.88 -33.10
C PHE A 215 40.39 63.92 -32.29
N LEU A 216 40.00 64.32 -31.07
CA LEU A 216 38.72 63.92 -30.49
C LEU A 216 37.95 65.20 -30.13
N GLN A 217 36.92 65.47 -30.93
CA GLN A 217 35.94 66.53 -30.74
C GLN A 217 35.08 66.24 -29.51
N GLU A 218 35.06 67.18 -28.56
CA GLU A 218 33.86 67.52 -27.80
C GLU A 218 33.68 69.04 -27.87
N ASP A 219 32.57 69.45 -28.49
CA ASP A 219 32.12 70.82 -28.71
C ASP A 219 31.82 71.53 -27.39
N VAL A 220 32.57 72.59 -27.07
CA VAL A 220 32.08 73.67 -26.20
C VAL A 220 32.57 75.00 -26.78
N GLY A 221 31.64 75.75 -27.39
CA GLY A 221 31.91 77.03 -28.03
C GLY A 221 32.34 78.11 -27.04
N LEU A 222 33.49 78.74 -27.30
CA LEU A 222 33.90 80.01 -26.72
C LEU A 222 34.60 80.86 -27.80
N GLN A 223 34.24 82.15 -27.83
CA GLN A 223 34.66 83.15 -28.80
C GLN A 223 36.15 83.54 -28.67
N PRO A 224 36.78 84.09 -29.74
CA PRO A 224 38.20 84.44 -29.75
C PRO A 224 38.44 85.79 -29.06
N ILE A 225 39.45 85.84 -28.19
CA ILE A 225 40.02 87.08 -27.63
C ILE A 225 41.44 87.21 -28.13
N ASP A 226 41.78 88.42 -28.59
CA ASP A 226 43.03 88.79 -29.26
C ASP A 226 44.30 88.64 -28.41
N HIS A 227 45.40 88.54 -29.17
CA HIS A 227 46.79 88.25 -28.85
C HIS A 227 47.45 89.05 -27.71
N GLU A 228 48.12 88.32 -26.81
CA GLU A 228 49.47 88.64 -26.30
C GLU A 228 50.27 87.33 -26.25
N GLN A 229 51.45 87.28 -26.91
CA GLN A 229 52.35 86.12 -26.87
C GLN A 229 53.15 86.12 -25.56
N PRO A 230 52.96 85.14 -24.66
CA PRO A 230 53.78 85.02 -23.46
C PRO A 230 55.09 84.30 -23.78
N SER A 231 56.15 84.65 -23.05
CA SER A 231 57.44 83.95 -23.13
C SER A 231 57.27 82.44 -22.91
N SER A 232 57.99 81.65 -23.72
CA SER A 232 57.86 80.18 -23.87
C SER A 232 57.97 79.35 -22.57
N HIS A 233 58.40 79.98 -21.47
CA HIS A 233 58.57 79.36 -20.16
C HIS A 233 57.32 79.42 -19.26
N SER A 234 56.41 80.39 -19.45
CA SER A 234 55.19 80.51 -18.62
C SER A 234 54.05 79.60 -19.12
N VAL A 235 53.97 79.40 -20.44
CA VAL A 235 52.97 78.55 -21.11
C VAL A 235 53.13 77.07 -20.72
N LYS A 236 54.38 76.58 -20.63
CA LYS A 236 54.67 75.19 -20.22
C LYS A 236 54.20 74.90 -18.79
N LYS A 237 54.50 75.77 -17.82
CA LYS A 237 54.08 75.58 -16.41
C LYS A 237 52.56 75.56 -16.25
N VAL A 238 51.83 76.42 -16.97
CA VAL A 238 50.36 76.45 -16.92
C VAL A 238 49.77 75.19 -17.56
N GLN A 239 50.36 74.72 -18.67
CA GLN A 239 49.92 73.49 -19.33
C GLN A 239 50.20 72.24 -18.49
N ASP A 240 51.34 72.16 -17.81
CA ASP A 240 51.65 71.06 -16.89
C ASP A 240 50.71 71.03 -15.68
N GLN A 241 50.34 72.19 -15.16
CA GLN A 241 49.38 72.28 -14.06
C GLN A 241 47.96 71.89 -14.50
N LYS A 242 47.56 72.22 -15.74
CA LYS A 242 46.32 71.72 -16.34
C LYS A 242 46.37 70.20 -16.51
N ASN A 243 47.45 69.65 -17.06
CA ASN A 243 47.64 68.21 -17.25
C ASN A 243 47.61 67.44 -15.93
N LYS A 244 48.26 67.95 -14.87
CA LYS A 244 48.19 67.38 -13.51
C LYS A 244 46.76 67.39 -12.96
N ARG A 245 45.99 68.48 -13.16
CA ARG A 245 44.57 68.55 -12.77
C ARG A 245 43.69 67.57 -13.55
N TYR A 246 43.93 67.40 -14.85
CA TYR A 246 43.23 66.40 -15.67
C TYR A 246 43.53 64.98 -15.18
N LEU A 247 44.79 64.67 -14.88
CA LEU A 247 45.20 63.36 -14.38
C LEU A 247 44.54 63.04 -13.02
N VAL A 248 44.50 64.00 -12.09
CA VAL A 248 43.83 63.83 -10.80
C VAL A 248 42.33 63.62 -10.98
N LYS A 249 41.67 64.42 -11.83
CA LYS A 249 40.24 64.24 -12.14
C LYS A 249 39.94 62.89 -12.78
N ALA A 250 40.80 62.41 -13.68
CA ALA A 250 40.67 61.09 -14.30
C ALA A 250 40.83 59.97 -13.26
N GLN A 251 41.81 60.06 -12.35
CA GLN A 251 42.01 59.10 -11.26
C GLN A 251 40.81 59.08 -10.30
N GLU A 252 40.30 60.25 -9.91
CA GLU A 252 39.10 60.35 -9.08
C GLU A 252 37.87 59.78 -9.77
N ALA A 253 37.70 59.99 -11.08
CA ALA A 253 36.60 59.43 -11.85
C ALA A 253 36.66 57.89 -11.88
N VAL A 254 37.84 57.31 -12.10
CA VAL A 254 38.07 55.85 -12.05
C VAL A 254 37.79 55.29 -10.65
N LEU A 255 38.24 55.97 -9.59
CA LEU A 255 37.97 55.56 -8.20
C LEU A 255 36.48 55.62 -7.89
N ARG A 256 35.78 56.70 -8.24
CA ARG A 256 34.32 56.83 -8.03
C ARG A 256 33.54 55.76 -8.78
N LYS A 257 33.92 55.47 -10.03
CA LYS A 257 33.31 54.40 -10.83
C LYS A 257 33.53 53.03 -10.18
N SER A 258 34.75 52.77 -9.69
CA SER A 258 35.08 51.51 -9.00
C SER A 258 34.29 51.36 -7.69
N SER A 259 34.20 52.41 -6.87
CA SER A 259 33.43 52.38 -5.61
C SER A 259 31.95 52.11 -5.85
N ARG A 260 31.32 52.75 -6.86
CA ARG A 260 29.92 52.49 -7.21
C ARG A 260 29.68 51.04 -7.66
N LEU A 261 30.60 50.50 -8.46
CA LEU A 261 30.52 49.10 -8.90
C LEU A 261 30.68 48.13 -7.72
N LEU A 262 31.58 48.44 -6.78
CA LEU A 262 31.78 47.65 -5.57
C LEU A 262 30.52 47.65 -4.69
N SER A 263 29.96 48.83 -4.38
CA SER A 263 28.73 48.92 -3.56
C SER A 263 27.56 48.19 -4.19
N ARG A 264 27.37 48.30 -5.52
CA ARG A 264 26.31 47.55 -6.22
C ARG A 264 26.56 46.04 -6.19
N SER A 265 27.81 45.61 -6.30
CA SER A 265 28.17 44.20 -6.20
C SER A 265 27.95 43.67 -4.77
N GLU A 266 28.26 44.44 -3.74
CA GLU A 266 28.04 44.08 -2.34
C GLU A 266 26.53 43.96 -2.03
N GLU A 267 25.72 44.87 -2.55
CA GLU A 267 24.25 44.81 -2.42
C GLU A 267 23.67 43.58 -3.11
N ASN A 268 24.10 43.30 -4.34
CA ASN A 268 23.70 42.08 -5.06
C ASN A 268 24.10 40.82 -4.29
N LEU A 269 25.35 40.73 -3.83
CA LEU A 269 25.84 39.60 -3.02
C LEU A 269 25.03 39.42 -1.74
N ARG A 270 24.66 40.51 -1.08
CA ARG A 270 23.82 40.46 0.14
C ARG A 270 22.42 39.93 -0.17
N ASN A 271 21.80 40.40 -1.26
CA ASN A 271 20.49 39.93 -1.69
C ASN A 271 20.51 38.44 -2.06
N THR A 272 21.50 38.01 -2.85
CA THR A 272 21.63 36.60 -3.22
C THR A 272 21.97 35.72 -2.02
N SER A 273 22.80 36.20 -1.08
CA SER A 273 23.07 35.48 0.16
C SER A 273 21.80 35.28 1.00
N ASN A 274 20.93 36.28 1.07
CA ASN A 274 19.65 36.17 1.77
C ASN A 274 18.71 35.17 1.08
N GLU A 275 18.64 35.19 -0.26
CA GLU A 275 17.85 34.24 -1.04
C GLU A 275 18.33 32.80 -0.86
N VAL A 276 19.65 32.57 -0.94
CA VAL A 276 20.26 31.25 -0.70
C VAL A 276 20.00 30.78 0.73
N SER A 277 20.08 31.66 1.72
CA SER A 277 19.76 31.33 3.11
C SER A 277 18.31 30.88 3.27
N ASN A 278 17.37 31.60 2.65
CA ASN A 278 15.95 31.26 2.67
C ASN A 278 15.69 29.91 1.98
N LEU A 279 16.24 29.69 0.78
CA LEU A 279 16.11 28.43 0.06
C LEU A 279 16.71 27.25 0.84
N LYS A 280 17.84 27.43 1.52
CA LYS A 280 18.43 26.42 2.41
C LYS A 280 17.52 26.09 3.58
N SER A 281 16.91 27.09 4.22
CA SER A 281 15.94 26.86 5.31
C SER A 281 14.76 26.03 4.82
N ARG A 282 14.16 26.40 3.68
CA ARG A 282 13.06 25.63 3.07
C ARG A 282 13.46 24.21 2.73
N LEU A 283 14.67 23.98 2.21
CA LEU A 283 15.15 22.63 1.91
C LEU A 283 15.28 21.77 3.18
N ILE A 284 15.74 22.35 4.28
CA ILE A 284 15.80 21.66 5.58
C ILE A 284 14.39 21.29 6.05
N ASP A 285 13.42 22.20 5.92
CA ASP A 285 12.02 21.95 6.28
C ASP A 285 11.41 20.81 5.45
N VAL A 286 11.65 20.81 4.13
CA VAL A 286 11.20 19.75 3.22
C VAL A 286 11.83 18.39 3.56
N GLU A 287 13.14 18.35 3.84
CA GLU A 287 13.81 17.09 4.25
C GLU A 287 13.31 16.62 5.62
N HIS A 288 13.01 17.53 6.55
CA HIS A 288 12.41 17.18 7.83
C HIS A 288 11.01 16.56 7.65
N GLU A 289 10.16 17.19 6.82
CA GLU A 289 8.83 16.68 6.52
C GLU A 289 8.89 15.29 5.84
N LYS A 290 9.82 15.12 4.90
CA LYS A 290 10.10 13.82 4.27
C LYS A 290 10.47 12.74 5.29
N ILE A 291 11.36 13.04 6.25
CA ILE A 291 11.72 12.11 7.32
C ILE A 291 10.50 11.75 8.17
N MET A 292 9.65 12.73 8.49
CA MET A 292 8.41 12.49 9.24
C MET A 292 7.43 11.61 8.47
N LEU A 293 7.25 11.82 7.17
CA LEU A 293 6.43 10.97 6.31
C LEU A 293 6.98 9.54 6.23
N VAL A 294 8.30 9.36 6.10
CA VAL A 294 8.92 8.02 6.11
C VAL A 294 8.66 7.29 7.43
N LYS A 295 8.71 8.00 8.57
CA LYS A 295 8.34 7.43 9.88
C LYS A 295 6.88 7.00 9.91
N GLN A 296 5.96 7.84 9.42
CA GLN A 296 4.54 7.52 9.35
C GLN A 296 4.27 6.31 8.45
N LEU A 297 4.88 6.24 7.28
CA LEU A 297 4.78 5.08 6.37
C LEU A 297 5.34 3.79 6.99
N THR A 298 6.41 3.89 7.78
CA THR A 298 6.98 2.73 8.48
C THR A 298 6.03 2.22 9.57
N GLN A 299 5.44 3.13 10.36
CA GLN A 299 4.41 2.78 11.35
C GLN A 299 3.16 2.19 10.70
N PHE A 300 2.75 2.74 9.56
CA PHE A 300 1.67 2.18 8.77
C PHE A 300 1.97 0.74 8.36
N ARG A 301 3.16 0.49 7.79
CA ARG A 301 3.56 -0.83 7.30
C ARG A 301 3.56 -1.87 8.43
N SER A 302 3.98 -1.49 9.64
CA SER A 302 3.92 -2.39 10.80
C SER A 302 2.49 -2.68 11.22
N LYS A 303 1.60 -1.67 11.25
CA LYS A 303 0.17 -1.83 11.56
C LYS A 303 -0.54 -2.72 10.55
N TYR A 304 -0.30 -2.50 9.25
CA TYR A 304 -0.85 -3.32 8.17
C TYR A 304 -0.43 -4.80 8.31
N ASN A 305 0.87 -5.05 8.50
CA ASN A 305 1.37 -6.42 8.70
C ASN A 305 0.78 -7.09 9.95
N TYR A 306 0.55 -6.32 11.03
CA TYR A 306 -0.11 -6.82 12.22
C TYR A 306 -1.56 -7.23 11.93
N ILE A 307 -2.34 -6.36 11.28
CA ILE A 307 -3.74 -6.65 10.94
C ILE A 307 -3.84 -7.89 10.04
N THR A 308 -3.00 -7.99 9.00
CA THR A 308 -2.98 -9.16 8.10
C THR A 308 -2.69 -10.44 8.87
N ARG A 309 -1.69 -10.44 9.77
CA ARG A 309 -1.40 -11.60 10.62
C ARG A 309 -2.55 -11.97 11.55
N GLN A 310 -3.28 -10.99 12.09
CA GLN A 310 -4.46 -11.28 12.91
C GLN A 310 -5.58 -11.90 12.06
N LYS A 311 -5.82 -11.39 10.84
CA LYS A 311 -6.79 -12.00 9.92
C LYS A 311 -6.41 -13.43 9.58
N ASP A 312 -5.14 -13.71 9.30
CA ASP A 312 -4.67 -15.06 9.00
C ASP A 312 -4.86 -16.01 10.20
N LYS A 313 -4.56 -15.55 11.43
CA LYS A 313 -4.81 -16.33 12.65
C LYS A 313 -6.29 -16.63 12.85
N GLU A 314 -7.15 -15.64 12.67
CA GLU A 314 -8.60 -15.81 12.79
C GLU A 314 -9.10 -16.80 11.74
N ILE A 315 -8.69 -16.68 10.48
CA ILE A 315 -9.04 -17.63 9.41
C ILE A 315 -8.58 -19.05 9.76
N GLN A 316 -7.38 -19.23 10.30
CA GLN A 316 -6.88 -20.55 10.71
C GLN A 316 -7.68 -21.13 11.88
N ARG A 317 -7.98 -20.31 12.89
CA ARG A 317 -8.85 -20.72 14.00
C ARG A 317 -10.21 -21.17 13.47
N LEU A 318 -10.82 -20.40 12.57
CA LEU A 318 -12.12 -20.72 12.02
C LEU A 318 -12.10 -21.94 11.10
N LYS A 319 -11.03 -22.15 10.34
CA LYS A 319 -10.84 -23.41 9.61
C LYS A 319 -10.79 -24.60 10.55
N SER A 320 -10.09 -24.49 11.68
CA SER A 320 -10.03 -25.57 12.67
C SER A 320 -11.38 -25.81 13.37
N GLU A 321 -12.12 -24.76 13.69
CA GLU A 321 -13.48 -24.87 14.25
C GLU A 321 -14.46 -25.45 13.21
N LEU A 322 -14.36 -25.05 11.94
CA LEU A 322 -15.17 -25.57 10.85
C LEU A 322 -14.83 -27.03 10.52
N GLU A 323 -13.56 -27.44 10.58
CA GLU A 323 -13.18 -28.84 10.41
C GLU A 323 -13.80 -29.70 11.52
N LEU A 324 -13.74 -29.25 12.78
CA LEU A 324 -14.38 -29.92 13.91
C LEU A 324 -15.91 -30.00 13.73
N VAL A 325 -16.54 -28.90 13.31
CA VAL A 325 -17.97 -28.87 13.00
C VAL A 325 -18.26 -29.78 11.83
N SER A 326 -17.48 -29.80 10.75
CA SER A 326 -17.70 -30.65 9.58
C SER A 326 -17.50 -32.12 9.90
N VAL A 327 -16.59 -32.47 10.81
CA VAL A 327 -16.45 -33.85 11.29
C VAL A 327 -17.69 -34.24 12.08
N ASN A 328 -18.19 -33.36 12.95
CA ASN A 328 -19.43 -33.59 13.68
C ASN A 328 -20.66 -33.61 12.76
N TYR A 329 -20.73 -32.72 11.78
CA TYR A 329 -21.80 -32.63 10.79
C TYR A 329 -21.71 -33.79 9.81
N PHE A 330 -20.53 -34.29 9.43
CA PHE A 330 -20.40 -35.51 8.64
C PHE A 330 -20.88 -36.72 9.43
N ILE A 331 -20.62 -36.79 10.74
CA ILE A 331 -21.17 -37.81 11.63
C ILE A 331 -22.70 -37.69 11.72
N VAL A 332 -23.23 -36.47 11.79
CA VAL A 332 -24.66 -36.17 11.96
C VAL A 332 -25.46 -36.23 10.65
N ASP A 333 -24.89 -35.80 9.54
CA ASP A 333 -25.46 -35.75 8.18
C ASP A 333 -25.32 -37.10 7.48
N SER A 334 -24.24 -37.85 7.72
CA SER A 334 -24.27 -39.30 7.46
C SER A 334 -25.40 -39.95 8.26
N MET A 335 -25.74 -39.45 9.45
CA MET A 335 -26.89 -39.92 10.23
C MET A 335 -28.24 -39.32 9.80
N LEU A 336 -28.31 -38.29 8.93
CA LEU A 336 -29.54 -37.56 8.57
C LEU A 336 -29.90 -37.63 7.08
N TRP A 337 -28.94 -37.65 6.16
CA TRP A 337 -29.13 -37.88 4.73
C TRP A 337 -29.76 -39.25 4.45
N VAL A 338 -29.37 -40.21 5.28
CA VAL A 338 -30.02 -41.49 5.54
C VAL A 338 -31.54 -41.33 5.75
N PHE A 339 -31.98 -40.38 6.58
CA PHE A 339 -33.42 -40.11 6.85
C PHE A 339 -34.09 -39.09 5.89
N GLY A 340 -33.35 -38.22 5.21
CA GLY A 340 -33.89 -37.15 4.36
C GLY A 340 -34.44 -37.64 3.01
N ILE A 341 -33.77 -38.61 2.37
CA ILE A 341 -34.19 -39.16 1.06
C ILE A 341 -35.60 -39.77 1.12
N THR A 342 -36.06 -40.20 2.30
CA THR A 342 -37.41 -40.75 2.48
C THR A 342 -38.54 -39.72 2.41
N LEU A 343 -38.29 -38.42 2.66
CA LEU A 343 -39.37 -37.42 2.60
C LEU A 343 -39.57 -36.85 1.19
N ASP A 344 -38.49 -36.57 0.45
CA ASP A 344 -38.59 -35.97 -0.88
C ASP A 344 -39.17 -36.93 -1.92
N ILE A 345 -38.91 -38.23 -1.80
CA ILE A 345 -39.52 -39.24 -2.67
C ILE A 345 -41.03 -39.35 -2.39
N VAL A 346 -41.47 -39.21 -1.13
CA VAL A 346 -42.89 -39.28 -0.75
C VAL A 346 -43.66 -38.04 -1.22
N VAL A 347 -43.06 -36.85 -1.15
CA VAL A 347 -43.70 -35.61 -1.64
C VAL A 347 -43.78 -35.56 -3.17
N VAL A 348 -42.75 -36.04 -3.89
CA VAL A 348 -42.77 -36.10 -5.37
C VAL A 348 -43.83 -37.11 -5.85
N ILE A 349 -44.00 -38.25 -5.18
CA ILE A 349 -45.05 -39.22 -5.50
C ILE A 349 -46.45 -38.66 -5.15
N PHE A 350 -46.59 -37.94 -4.04
CA PHE A 350 -47.86 -37.33 -3.65
C PHE A 350 -48.29 -36.20 -4.60
N VAL A 351 -47.36 -35.38 -5.08
CA VAL A 351 -47.64 -34.30 -6.06
C VAL A 351 -47.97 -34.87 -7.45
N LEU A 352 -47.36 -36.00 -7.85
CA LEU A 352 -47.68 -36.68 -9.10
C LEU A 352 -49.04 -37.37 -9.07
N LEU A 353 -49.52 -37.81 -7.89
CA LEU A 353 -50.85 -38.43 -7.72
C LEU A 353 -52.01 -37.43 -7.56
N VAL A 354 -51.73 -36.16 -7.20
CA VAL A 354 -52.77 -35.12 -7.00
C VAL A 354 -52.96 -34.23 -8.25
N ARG A 355 -52.06 -34.29 -9.24
CA ARG A 355 -52.15 -33.55 -10.52
C ARG A 355 -52.66 -34.36 -11.71
N SER A 356 -52.88 -35.66 -11.55
CA SER A 356 -53.56 -36.58 -12.47
C SER A 356 -54.98 -36.86 -11.97
#